data_AF-A0A1B9R1T3-F1
#
_entry.id   AF-A0A1B9R1T3-F1
#
_cell.length_a   1.000
_cell.length_b   1.000
_cell.length_c   1.000
_cell.angle_alpha   90.00
_cell.angle_beta   90.00
_cell.angle_gamma   90.00
#
_symmetry.space_group_name_H-M   'P 1'
#
loop_
_entity.id
_entity.type
_entity.pdbx_description
1 polymer ?
#
loop_
_entity_poly.entity_id
_entity_poly.type
_entity_poly.pdbx_seq_one_letter_code
_entity_poly.pdbx_strand_id
1 'polypeptide(L)'
;MSHIEADTLTAEVVAEYLKDHPDFFLQRKALVDRLSLPHQEQGAVSLVHVQLNRQRQRIEELEEEITTLMSLAAKNDHTFHEFMDLQEQVLKCQDLNSVFAAIETKANALSLKAYVRLIDAQAAKYMTNQEQIQRFSLNHLNGKPAYLGRLRKIDRLELLGEHSRAPELGSYVVLPLGKDKTLGVLVFSSEDGGHFQPHMDTLFLRHLGLVVSHLISTLPWQVIDNERAYSNTSS
;
A
#
# COMPACT_ATOMS: atom_id res chain seq x y z
N MET A 1 29.78 66.01 -11.61
CA MET A 1 29.28 65.32 -10.40
C MET A 1 30.26 64.21 -10.11
N SER A 2 31.18 64.48 -9.20
CA SER A 2 32.40 63.70 -8.97
C SER A 2 32.10 62.43 -8.17
N HIS A 3 32.55 61.31 -8.74
CA HIS A 3 32.82 60.06 -8.04
C HIS A 3 33.62 60.33 -6.76
N ILE A 4 33.14 59.85 -5.62
CA ILE A 4 33.98 59.73 -4.42
C ILE A 4 34.50 58.29 -4.44
N GLU A 5 35.79 58.17 -4.70
CA GLU A 5 36.58 56.95 -4.68
C GLU A 5 36.45 56.25 -3.32
N ALA A 6 36.16 54.96 -3.37
CA ALA A 6 35.92 54.11 -2.22
C ALA A 6 37.22 53.58 -1.57
N ASP A 7 38.24 54.42 -1.39
CA ASP A 7 39.60 53.91 -1.13
C ASP A 7 40.39 54.54 0.02
N THR A 8 39.76 54.93 1.14
CA THR A 8 40.47 55.11 2.42
C THR A 8 39.60 54.88 3.67
N LEU A 9 38.81 53.81 3.74
CA LEU A 9 38.23 53.41 5.03
C LEU A 9 39.16 52.38 5.67
N THR A 10 40.03 52.84 6.59
CA THR A 10 40.93 51.96 7.33
C THR A 10 40.15 51.12 8.36
N ALA A 11 40.67 49.94 8.67
CA ALA A 11 40.06 49.04 9.64
C ALA A 11 39.88 49.70 11.03
N GLU A 12 40.80 50.57 11.46
CA GLU A 12 40.62 51.36 12.69
C GLU A 12 39.39 52.26 12.66
N VAL A 13 39.13 52.94 11.54
CA VAL A 13 37.99 53.87 11.42
C VAL A 13 36.68 53.11 11.46
N VAL A 14 36.63 51.92 10.85
CA VAL A 14 35.46 51.02 10.93
C VAL A 14 35.26 50.52 12.35
N ALA A 15 36.34 50.16 13.06
CA ALA A 15 36.27 49.67 14.43
C ALA A 15 35.79 50.75 15.41
N GLU A 16 36.29 51.98 15.27
CA GLU A 16 35.88 53.12 16.10
C GLU A 16 34.42 53.51 15.84
N TYR A 17 33.99 53.52 14.57
CA TYR A 17 32.60 53.73 14.20
C TYR A 17 31.65 52.67 14.78
N LEU A 18 32.02 51.39 14.74
CA LEU A 18 31.20 50.32 15.34
C LEU A 18 31.17 50.37 16.86
N LYS A 19 32.21 50.89 17.51
CA LYS A 19 32.27 51.08 18.96
C LYS A 19 31.36 52.21 19.43
N ASP A 20 31.30 53.30 18.69
CA ASP A 20 30.44 54.45 19.00
C ASP A 20 28.97 54.20 18.64
N HIS A 21 28.69 53.17 17.82
CA HIS A 21 27.34 52.78 17.39
C HIS A 21 27.05 51.30 17.66
N PRO A 22 26.86 50.89 18.94
CA PRO A 22 26.64 49.47 19.30
C PRO A 22 25.35 48.88 18.71
N ASP A 23 24.33 49.71 18.43
CA ASP A 23 23.05 49.29 17.88
C ASP A 23 23.08 49.09 16.34
N PHE A 24 24.23 49.34 15.70
CA PHE A 24 24.38 49.35 14.25
C PHE A 24 23.88 48.06 13.58
N PHE A 25 24.14 46.91 14.21
CA PHE A 25 23.71 45.60 13.71
C PHE A 25 22.25 45.26 14.03
N LEU A 26 21.64 45.89 15.04
CA LEU A 26 20.20 45.74 15.33
C LEU A 26 19.34 46.36 14.22
N GLN A 27 19.79 47.48 13.67
CA GLN A 27 19.11 48.19 12.60
C GLN A 27 19.44 47.63 11.20
N ARG A 28 20.48 46.77 11.10
CA ARG A 28 20.99 46.20 9.84
C ARG A 28 21.17 44.69 9.94
N LYS A 29 20.14 43.99 10.40
CA LYS A 29 20.14 42.52 10.61
C LYS A 29 20.59 41.73 9.38
N ALA A 30 20.15 42.13 8.19
CA ALA A 30 20.53 41.48 6.93
C ALA A 30 22.05 41.54 6.62
N LEU A 31 22.79 42.45 7.27
CA LEU A 31 24.24 42.58 7.13
C LEU A 31 24.96 41.52 7.98
N VAL A 32 24.39 41.15 9.13
CA VAL A 32 24.88 40.08 10.01
C VAL A 32 24.74 38.72 9.33
N ASP A 33 23.60 38.47 8.67
CA ASP A 33 23.34 37.20 7.96
C ASP A 33 24.34 36.92 6.81
N ARG A 34 25.03 37.96 6.33
CA ARG A 34 26.01 37.88 5.23
C ARG A 34 27.46 37.92 5.71
N LEU A 35 27.71 38.25 6.97
CA LEU A 35 29.05 38.28 7.56
C LEU A 35 29.45 36.87 8.02
N SER A 36 30.33 36.22 7.26
CA SER A 36 30.97 34.98 7.71
C SER A 36 32.04 35.31 8.75
N LEU A 37 31.66 35.39 10.03
CA LEU A 37 32.59 35.57 11.14
C LEU A 37 33.21 34.22 11.52
N PRO A 38 34.50 33.97 11.25
CA PRO A 38 35.17 32.76 11.72
C PRO A 38 35.39 32.94 13.22
N HIS A 39 34.60 32.24 14.04
CA HIS A 39 34.78 32.28 15.49
C HIS A 39 35.97 31.39 15.87
N GLN A 40 37.18 31.93 15.80
CA GLN A 40 38.39 31.35 16.37
C GLN A 40 38.61 31.91 17.79
N GLU A 41 37.73 31.57 18.75
CA GLU A 41 38.15 31.56 20.15
C GLU A 41 37.80 30.25 20.84
N GLN A 42 38.75 29.83 21.67
CA GLN A 42 39.01 28.48 22.13
C GLN A 42 37.92 27.96 23.12
N GLY A 43 37.51 26.71 22.96
CA GLY A 43 37.19 25.83 24.10
C GLY A 43 35.74 25.72 24.57
N ALA A 44 34.80 26.56 24.14
CA ALA A 44 33.40 26.44 24.53
C ALA A 44 32.49 26.34 23.30
N VAL A 45 31.96 25.14 23.03
CA VAL A 45 30.90 24.99 22.02
C VAL A 45 29.69 25.79 22.52
N SER A 46 29.34 26.87 21.82
CA SER A 46 28.16 27.68 22.16
C SER A 46 26.93 26.77 22.22
N LEU A 47 26.28 26.73 23.39
CA LEU A 47 25.04 25.97 23.62
C LEU A 47 23.98 26.30 22.56
N VAL A 48 23.99 27.52 22.04
CA VAL A 48 23.11 27.97 20.95
C VAL A 48 23.41 27.25 19.64
N HIS A 49 24.68 27.05 19.28
CA HIS A 49 25.06 26.28 18.08
C HIS A 49 24.65 24.80 18.20
N VAL A 50 24.87 24.19 19.37
CA VAL A 50 24.41 22.80 19.62
C VAL A 50 22.89 22.71 19.54
N GLN A 51 22.18 23.69 20.11
CA GLN A 51 20.72 23.74 20.10
C GLN A 51 20.16 23.96 18.68
N LEU A 52 20.77 24.83 17.88
CA LEU A 52 20.40 25.05 16.48
C LEU A 52 20.66 23.81 15.62
N ASN A 53 21.81 23.14 15.80
CA ASN A 53 22.09 21.90 15.09
C ASN A 53 21.11 20.79 15.46
N ARG A 54 20.78 20.65 16.76
CA ARG A 54 19.74 19.71 17.22
C ARG A 54 18.36 20.05 16.65
N GLN A 55 18.00 21.33 16.58
CA GLN A 55 16.74 21.75 15.97
C GLN A 55 16.70 21.45 14.47
N ARG A 56 17.79 21.69 13.73
CA ARG A 56 17.87 21.35 12.30
C ARG A 56 17.73 19.84 12.08
N GLN A 57 18.46 19.04 12.84
CA GLN A 57 18.33 17.59 12.78
C GLN A 57 16.89 17.14 13.10
N ARG A 58 16.25 17.77 14.10
CA ARG A 58 14.85 17.45 14.42
C ARG A 58 13.88 17.85 13.32
N ILE A 59 14.12 18.96 12.63
CA ILE A 59 13.31 19.38 11.47
C ILE A 59 13.47 18.36 10.35
N GLU A 60 14.70 17.96 10.02
CA GLU A 60 14.98 16.93 8.99
C GLU A 60 14.26 15.61 9.32
N GLU A 61 14.36 15.14 10.57
CA GLU A 61 13.64 13.93 11.05
C GLU A 61 12.11 14.05 10.87
N LEU A 62 11.55 15.22 11.18
CA LEU A 62 10.10 15.47 11.04
C LEU A 62 9.68 15.57 9.58
N GLU A 63 10.50 16.17 8.71
CA GLU A 63 10.24 16.24 7.27
C GLU A 63 10.27 14.85 6.63
N GLU A 64 11.22 14.00 7.04
CA GLU A 64 11.24 12.58 6.64
C GLU A 64 9.97 11.86 7.12
N GLU A 65 9.59 12.03 8.39
CA GLU A 65 8.38 11.42 8.95
C GLU A 65 7.11 11.86 8.19
N ILE A 66 6.95 13.16 7.91
CA ILE A 66 5.84 13.68 7.10
C ILE A 66 5.84 13.05 5.70
N THR A 67 7.01 12.96 5.05
CA THR A 67 7.13 12.37 3.71
C THR A 67 6.70 10.90 3.72
N THR A 68 7.07 10.13 4.76
CA THR A 68 6.63 8.74 4.90
C THR A 68 5.12 8.63 5.12
N LEU A 69 4.54 9.50 5.95
CA LEU A 69 3.10 9.53 6.20
C LEU A 69 2.31 9.92 4.94
N MET A 70 2.79 10.90 4.17
CA MET A 70 2.18 11.29 2.89
C MET A 70 2.23 10.16 1.87
N SER A 71 3.35 9.44 1.78
CA SER A 71 3.49 8.27 0.91
C SER A 71 2.52 7.15 1.30
N LEU A 72 2.37 6.89 2.61
CA LEU A 72 1.40 5.92 3.12
C LEU A 72 -0.04 6.34 2.81
N ALA A 73 -0.39 7.61 2.99
CA ALA A 73 -1.71 8.14 2.67
C ALA A 73 -2.03 8.00 1.18
N ALA A 74 -1.11 8.39 0.30
CA ALA A 74 -1.28 8.25 -1.15
C ALA A 74 -1.47 6.78 -1.58
N LYS A 75 -0.73 5.85 -0.99
CA LYS A 75 -0.87 4.41 -1.26
C LYS A 75 -2.23 3.86 -0.79
N ASN A 76 -2.70 4.31 0.38
CA ASN A 76 -4.01 3.93 0.89
C ASN A 76 -5.13 4.47 0.01
N ASP A 77 -5.07 5.73 -0.42
CA ASP A 77 -6.06 6.32 -1.31
C ASP A 77 -6.12 5.61 -2.67
N HIS A 78 -4.96 5.29 -3.24
CA HIS A 78 -4.91 4.50 -4.47
C HIS A 78 -5.58 3.13 -4.29
N THR A 79 -5.25 2.41 -3.22
CA THR A 79 -5.85 1.10 -2.92
C THR A 79 -7.37 1.20 -2.72
N PHE A 80 -7.83 2.29 -2.09
CA PHE A 80 -9.26 2.56 -1.91
C PHE A 80 -9.97 2.75 -3.24
N HIS A 81 -9.43 3.56 -4.15
CA HIS A 81 -10.02 3.78 -5.47
C HIS A 81 -10.07 2.50 -6.31
N GLU A 82 -8.98 1.72 -6.31
CA GLU A 82 -8.94 0.42 -6.99
C GLU A 82 -10.01 -0.54 -6.45
N PHE A 83 -10.24 -0.52 -5.14
CA PHE A 83 -11.28 -1.32 -4.51
C PHE A 83 -12.69 -0.84 -4.87
N MET A 84 -12.96 0.47 -4.87
CA MET A 84 -14.24 1.04 -5.26
C MET A 84 -14.60 0.69 -6.71
N ASP A 85 -13.63 0.82 -7.62
CA ASP A 85 -13.81 0.44 -9.03
C ASP A 85 -14.17 -1.04 -9.19
N LEU A 86 -13.47 -1.92 -8.46
CA LEU A 86 -13.77 -3.35 -8.49
C LEU A 86 -15.20 -3.62 -8.00
N GLN A 87 -15.60 -2.96 -6.92
CA GLN A 87 -16.92 -3.13 -6.35
C GLN A 87 -18.01 -2.68 -7.33
N GLU A 88 -17.81 -1.56 -8.03
CA GLU A 88 -18.74 -1.12 -9.08
C GLU A 88 -18.84 -2.15 -10.23
N GLN A 89 -17.70 -2.70 -10.68
CA GLN A 89 -17.70 -3.73 -11.74
C GLN A 89 -18.42 -5.00 -11.31
N VAL A 90 -18.13 -5.48 -10.10
CA VAL A 90 -18.74 -6.69 -9.52
C VAL A 90 -20.25 -6.54 -9.36
N LEU A 91 -20.73 -5.36 -8.95
CA LEU A 91 -22.17 -5.07 -8.81
C LEU A 91 -22.92 -5.03 -10.14
N LYS A 92 -22.24 -4.79 -11.27
CA LYS A 92 -22.85 -4.79 -12.61
C LYS A 92 -22.91 -6.19 -13.23
N CYS A 93 -22.25 -7.19 -12.64
CA CYS A 93 -22.26 -8.54 -13.17
C CYS A 93 -23.63 -9.22 -13.02
N GLN A 94 -24.02 -10.01 -14.03
CA GLN A 94 -25.31 -10.71 -14.05
C GLN A 94 -25.18 -12.21 -13.73
N ASP A 95 -23.95 -12.72 -13.67
CA ASP A 95 -23.64 -14.12 -13.43
C ASP A 95 -22.30 -14.27 -12.67
N LEU A 96 -22.08 -15.43 -12.06
CA LEU A 96 -20.89 -15.68 -11.24
C LEU A 96 -19.58 -15.73 -12.03
N ASN A 97 -19.59 -16.17 -13.29
CA ASN A 97 -18.37 -16.21 -14.09
C ASN A 97 -17.88 -14.78 -14.37
N SER A 98 -18.80 -13.86 -14.66
CA SER A 98 -18.51 -12.44 -14.83
C SER A 98 -17.92 -11.82 -13.55
N VAL A 99 -18.45 -12.17 -12.37
CA VAL A 99 -17.90 -11.70 -11.07
C VAL A 99 -16.45 -12.18 -10.90
N PHE A 100 -16.19 -13.47 -11.10
CA PHE A 100 -14.84 -14.02 -10.92
C PHE A 100 -13.87 -13.46 -11.96
N ALA A 101 -14.31 -13.26 -13.20
CA ALA A 101 -13.50 -12.65 -14.25
C ALA A 101 -13.15 -11.18 -13.93
N ALA A 102 -14.08 -10.39 -13.38
CA ALA A 102 -13.81 -9.03 -12.94
C ALA A 102 -12.73 -9.00 -11.83
N ILE A 103 -12.85 -9.89 -10.84
CA ILE A 103 -11.86 -10.01 -9.75
C ILE A 103 -10.49 -10.42 -10.29
N GLU A 104 -10.42 -11.43 -11.16
CA GLU A 104 -9.17 -11.88 -11.79
C GLU A 104 -8.54 -10.77 -12.65
N THR A 105 -9.34 -10.01 -13.39
CA THR A 105 -8.86 -8.91 -14.24
C THR A 105 -8.28 -7.77 -13.40
N LYS A 106 -8.98 -7.37 -12.34
CA LYS A 106 -8.48 -6.32 -11.43
C LYS A 106 -7.24 -6.79 -10.67
N ALA A 107 -7.19 -8.04 -10.22
CA ALA A 107 -6.00 -8.59 -9.60
C ALA A 107 -4.79 -8.52 -10.55
N ASN A 108 -4.96 -8.93 -11.81
CA ASN A 108 -3.88 -8.86 -12.80
C ASN A 108 -3.43 -7.42 -13.06
N ALA A 109 -4.34 -6.45 -13.10
CA ALA A 109 -4.00 -5.02 -13.23
C ALA A 109 -3.14 -4.51 -12.07
N LEU A 110 -3.36 -5.07 -10.87
CA LEU A 110 -2.57 -4.79 -9.66
C LEU A 110 -1.31 -5.67 -9.53
N SER A 111 -0.93 -6.40 -10.59
CA SER A 111 0.17 -7.38 -10.57
C SER A 111 0.02 -8.48 -9.52
N LEU A 112 -1.23 -8.87 -9.26
CA LEU A 112 -1.63 -9.96 -8.37
C LEU A 112 -2.30 -11.08 -9.18
N LYS A 113 -2.42 -12.27 -8.58
CA LYS A 113 -3.23 -13.37 -9.12
C LYS A 113 -4.38 -13.66 -8.16
N ALA A 114 -5.60 -13.81 -8.68
CA ALA A 114 -6.77 -14.20 -7.89
C ALA A 114 -7.15 -15.66 -8.14
N TYR A 115 -7.65 -16.33 -7.11
CA TYR A 115 -8.16 -17.69 -7.18
C TYR A 115 -9.44 -17.79 -6.38
N VAL A 116 -10.48 -18.33 -7.00
CA VAL A 116 -11.75 -18.64 -6.34
C VAL A 116 -11.87 -20.16 -6.20
N ARG A 117 -12.19 -20.61 -4.99
CA ARG A 117 -12.35 -22.04 -4.65
C ARG A 117 -13.62 -22.20 -3.84
N LEU A 118 -14.60 -22.94 -4.36
CA LEU A 118 -15.92 -23.14 -3.76
C LEU A 118 -16.18 -24.63 -3.53
N ILE A 119 -16.89 -24.93 -2.46
CA ILE A 119 -17.22 -26.31 -2.06
C ILE A 119 -18.22 -26.94 -3.04
N ASP A 120 -19.16 -26.15 -3.54
CA ASP A 120 -20.27 -26.61 -4.39
C ASP A 120 -20.30 -25.81 -5.71
N ALA A 121 -19.17 -25.79 -6.42
CA ALA A 121 -19.06 -25.15 -7.74
C ALA A 121 -19.53 -26.09 -8.86
N GLN A 122 -20.31 -25.54 -9.80
CA GLN A 122 -20.70 -26.27 -11.01
C GLN A 122 -19.54 -26.47 -11.98
N ALA A 123 -18.54 -25.57 -11.97
CA ALA A 123 -17.36 -25.66 -12.82
C ALA A 123 -16.16 -26.23 -12.06
N ALA A 124 -15.56 -27.30 -12.59
CA ALA A 124 -14.42 -27.98 -11.97
C ALA A 124 -13.22 -27.05 -11.67
N LYS A 125 -13.04 -25.98 -12.46
CA LYS A 125 -11.97 -24.98 -12.24
C LYS A 125 -12.08 -24.23 -10.91
N TYR A 126 -13.27 -24.13 -10.33
CA TYR A 126 -13.52 -23.47 -9.05
C TYR A 126 -13.78 -24.45 -7.91
N MET A 127 -13.91 -25.74 -8.19
CA MET A 127 -14.30 -26.73 -7.19
C MET A 127 -13.17 -26.99 -6.19
N THR A 128 -13.51 -27.18 -4.93
CA THR A 128 -12.60 -27.61 -3.85
C THR A 128 -13.34 -28.47 -2.84
N ASN A 129 -12.62 -29.20 -1.99
CA ASN A 129 -13.24 -29.99 -0.92
C ASN A 129 -13.46 -29.15 0.35
N GLN A 130 -14.62 -29.32 0.99
CA GLN A 130 -14.93 -28.74 2.31
C GLN A 130 -13.87 -29.10 3.37
N GLU A 131 -13.37 -30.33 3.39
CA GLU A 131 -12.37 -30.77 4.37
C GLU A 131 -11.07 -29.96 4.25
N GLN A 132 -10.63 -29.64 3.04
CA GLN A 132 -9.41 -28.85 2.79
C GLN A 132 -9.58 -27.43 3.32
N ILE A 133 -10.72 -26.78 3.04
CA ILE A 133 -10.99 -25.43 3.56
C ILE A 133 -11.10 -25.44 5.09
N GLN A 134 -11.75 -26.45 5.68
CA GLN A 134 -11.87 -26.56 7.13
C GLN A 134 -10.50 -26.73 7.80
N ARG A 135 -9.65 -27.63 7.29
CA ARG A 135 -8.28 -27.80 7.79
C ARG A 135 -7.48 -26.51 7.70
N PHE A 136 -7.53 -25.82 6.56
CA PHE A 136 -6.86 -24.53 6.40
C PHE A 136 -7.36 -23.51 7.41
N SER A 137 -8.67 -23.41 7.58
CA SER A 137 -9.31 -22.47 8.51
C SER A 137 -8.90 -22.72 9.96
N LEU A 138 -8.86 -23.99 10.38
CA LEU A 138 -8.43 -24.39 11.72
C LEU A 138 -6.94 -24.12 11.96
N ASN A 139 -6.09 -24.33 10.95
CA ASN A 139 -4.64 -24.19 11.12
C ASN A 139 -4.15 -22.74 11.02
N HIS A 140 -4.79 -21.92 10.17
CA HIS A 140 -4.25 -20.60 9.77
C HIS A 140 -5.15 -19.43 10.14
N LEU A 141 -6.48 -19.59 10.06
CA LEU A 141 -7.39 -18.48 10.37
C LEU A 141 -7.59 -18.37 11.89
N ASN A 142 -7.76 -19.47 12.63
CA ASN A 142 -7.98 -19.43 14.09
C ASN A 142 -9.08 -18.42 14.50
N GLY A 143 -10.17 -18.35 13.71
CA GLY A 143 -11.26 -17.39 13.92
C GLY A 143 -11.02 -15.98 13.35
N LYS A 144 -9.84 -15.71 12.77
CA LYS A 144 -9.59 -14.45 12.05
C LYS A 144 -10.36 -14.40 10.73
N PRO A 145 -10.79 -13.19 10.31
CA PRO A 145 -11.57 -13.01 9.09
C PRO A 145 -10.75 -13.10 7.80
N ALA A 146 -9.42 -13.13 7.89
CA ALA A 146 -8.51 -13.24 6.77
C ALA A 146 -7.15 -13.77 7.25
N TYR A 147 -6.43 -14.45 6.35
CA TYR A 147 -5.03 -14.82 6.55
C TYR A 147 -4.14 -14.03 5.58
N LEU A 148 -3.04 -13.49 6.07
CA LEU A 148 -2.04 -12.77 5.28
C LEU A 148 -0.65 -13.30 5.59
N GLY A 149 0.11 -13.60 4.55
CA GLY A 149 1.51 -14.01 4.69
C GLY A 149 1.92 -15.10 3.71
N ARG A 150 2.98 -15.84 4.06
CA ARG A 150 3.54 -16.89 3.20
C ARG A 150 2.88 -18.23 3.51
N LEU A 151 2.42 -18.93 2.47
CA LEU A 151 1.89 -20.28 2.59
C LEU A 151 2.97 -21.33 2.39
N ARG A 152 2.95 -22.37 3.22
CA ARG A 152 3.78 -23.57 2.99
C ARG A 152 3.27 -24.28 1.74
N LYS A 153 4.17 -25.04 1.09
CA LYS A 153 3.83 -25.80 -0.14
C LYS A 153 2.59 -26.69 0.04
N ILE A 154 2.50 -27.41 1.15
CA ILE A 154 1.36 -28.30 1.45
C ILE A 154 0.06 -27.48 1.53
N ASP A 155 0.03 -26.44 2.36
CA ASP A 155 -1.15 -25.58 2.54
C ASP A 155 -1.58 -24.93 1.21
N ARG A 156 -0.62 -24.49 0.39
CA ARG A 156 -0.87 -23.91 -0.93
C ARG A 156 -1.49 -24.92 -1.90
N LEU A 157 -0.95 -26.13 -1.98
CA LEU A 157 -1.44 -27.17 -2.88
C LEU A 157 -2.82 -27.68 -2.46
N GLU A 158 -3.05 -27.85 -1.15
CA GLU A 158 -4.37 -28.23 -0.63
C GLU A 158 -5.43 -27.15 -0.90
N LEU A 159 -5.07 -25.86 -0.80
CA LEU A 159 -6.02 -24.77 -0.98
C LEU A 159 -6.27 -24.42 -2.46
N LEU A 160 -5.22 -24.39 -3.29
CA LEU A 160 -5.29 -23.89 -4.67
C LEU A 160 -5.26 -25.00 -5.72
N GLY A 161 -4.87 -26.23 -5.35
CA GLY A 161 -4.67 -27.34 -6.26
C GLY A 161 -3.28 -27.36 -6.91
N GLU A 162 -2.86 -28.54 -7.38
CA GLU A 162 -1.52 -28.79 -7.91
C GLU A 162 -1.23 -28.03 -9.22
N HIS A 163 -2.25 -27.74 -10.01
CA HIS A 163 -2.12 -27.01 -11.27
C HIS A 163 -2.18 -25.49 -11.12
N SER A 164 -2.20 -24.98 -9.88
CA SER A 164 -2.22 -23.54 -9.64
C SER A 164 -0.89 -22.88 -10.04
N ARG A 165 -0.95 -21.75 -10.77
CA ARG A 165 0.21 -20.91 -11.11
C ARG A 165 0.65 -20.01 -9.95
N ALA A 166 0.47 -20.50 -8.72
CA ALA A 166 0.68 -19.75 -7.49
C ALA A 166 2.18 -19.67 -7.15
N PRO A 167 2.72 -18.48 -6.86
CA PRO A 167 4.16 -18.26 -6.70
C PRO A 167 4.73 -18.97 -5.46
N GLU A 168 5.78 -19.76 -5.62
CA GLU A 168 6.27 -20.60 -4.52
C GLU A 168 6.75 -19.82 -3.30
N LEU A 169 7.45 -18.70 -3.55
CA LEU A 169 8.03 -17.82 -2.54
C LEU A 169 7.23 -16.52 -2.34
N GLY A 170 6.03 -16.46 -2.92
CA GLY A 170 5.16 -15.30 -2.86
C GLY A 170 4.44 -15.14 -1.53
N SER A 171 3.69 -14.04 -1.42
CA SER A 171 2.80 -13.77 -0.30
C SER A 171 1.34 -13.91 -0.74
N TYR A 172 0.47 -14.18 0.23
CA TYR A 172 -0.92 -14.59 0.00
C TYR A 172 -1.87 -13.85 0.92
N VAL A 173 -3.06 -13.56 0.41
CA VAL A 173 -4.25 -13.26 1.20
C VAL A 173 -5.25 -14.39 1.00
N VAL A 174 -5.78 -14.96 2.08
CA VAL A 174 -6.88 -15.93 2.02
C VAL A 174 -8.09 -15.37 2.76
N LEU A 175 -9.21 -15.24 2.05
CA LEU A 175 -10.48 -14.72 2.53
C LEU A 175 -11.50 -15.86 2.53
N PRO A 176 -12.04 -16.26 3.69
CA PRO A 176 -13.16 -17.20 3.72
C PRO A 176 -14.40 -16.57 3.08
N LEU A 177 -15.10 -17.35 2.27
CA LEU A 177 -16.38 -16.98 1.66
C LEU A 177 -17.50 -17.72 2.39
N GLY A 178 -18.54 -16.97 2.77
CA GLY A 178 -19.66 -17.44 3.56
C GLY A 178 -19.77 -16.73 4.91
N LYS A 179 -21.00 -16.52 5.38
CA LYS A 179 -21.31 -15.89 6.67
C LYS A 179 -21.57 -16.93 7.76
N ASP A 180 -22.56 -17.79 7.54
CA ASP A 180 -22.94 -18.85 8.48
C ASP A 180 -22.51 -20.25 8.01
N LYS A 181 -22.53 -20.46 6.68
CA LYS A 181 -22.03 -21.66 6.02
C LYS A 181 -20.81 -21.30 5.19
N THR A 182 -19.72 -22.05 5.33
CA THR A 182 -18.55 -21.94 4.46
C THR A 182 -18.97 -22.30 3.04
N LEU A 183 -18.81 -21.35 2.11
CA LEU A 183 -19.05 -21.53 0.68
C LEU A 183 -17.74 -21.85 -0.05
N GLY A 184 -16.62 -21.29 0.45
CA GLY A 184 -15.35 -21.37 -0.23
C GLY A 184 -14.29 -20.44 0.34
N VAL A 185 -13.29 -20.15 -0.48
CA VAL A 185 -12.26 -19.14 -0.22
C VAL A 185 -11.98 -18.33 -1.48
N LEU A 186 -11.65 -17.06 -1.29
CA LEU A 186 -11.05 -16.18 -2.29
C LEU A 186 -9.59 -15.94 -1.88
N VAL A 187 -8.67 -16.20 -2.80
CA VAL A 187 -7.23 -16.08 -2.54
C VAL A 187 -6.62 -15.09 -3.51
N PHE A 188 -5.80 -14.18 -2.99
CA PHE A 188 -4.91 -13.34 -3.80
C PHE A 188 -3.46 -13.74 -3.54
N SER A 189 -2.61 -13.70 -4.57
CA SER A 189 -1.18 -13.90 -4.42
C SER A 189 -0.38 -12.82 -5.13
N SER A 190 0.75 -12.48 -4.53
CA SER A 190 1.80 -11.64 -5.11
C SER A 190 3.07 -12.47 -5.26
N GLU A 191 3.84 -12.22 -6.32
CA GLU A 191 5.16 -12.85 -6.49
C GLU A 191 6.16 -12.31 -5.46
N ASP A 192 5.93 -11.10 -4.94
CA ASP A 192 6.69 -10.54 -3.83
C ASP A 192 6.24 -11.17 -2.50
N GLY A 193 7.15 -11.90 -1.87
CA GLY A 193 6.97 -12.54 -0.56
C GLY A 193 6.85 -11.57 0.62
N GLY A 194 7.09 -10.27 0.42
CA GLY A 194 6.92 -9.20 1.40
C GLY A 194 5.68 -8.33 1.19
N HIS A 195 4.92 -8.56 0.11
CA HIS A 195 3.78 -7.71 -0.27
C HIS A 195 2.61 -7.81 0.72
N PHE A 196 2.15 -9.03 1.05
CA PHE A 196 1.10 -9.24 2.04
C PHE A 196 1.69 -9.63 3.40
N GLN A 197 1.51 -8.76 4.39
CA GLN A 197 2.04 -8.92 5.74
C GLN A 197 0.92 -9.03 6.78
N PRO A 198 1.12 -9.79 7.87
CA PRO A 198 0.09 -9.98 8.90
C PRO A 198 -0.43 -8.69 9.57
N HIS A 199 0.34 -7.61 9.53
CA HIS A 199 0.01 -6.32 10.14
C HIS A 199 -0.85 -5.43 9.24
N MET A 200 -1.03 -5.78 7.97
CA MET A 200 -1.81 -4.96 7.03
C MET A 200 -3.30 -5.00 7.37
N ASP A 201 -3.98 -3.87 7.13
CA ASP A 201 -5.43 -3.83 7.22
C ASP A 201 -6.06 -4.68 6.11
N THR A 202 -7.21 -5.28 6.43
CA THR A 202 -7.98 -6.17 5.57
C THR A 202 -9.41 -5.71 5.37
N LEU A 203 -9.78 -4.52 5.87
CA LEU A 203 -11.15 -4.01 5.84
C LEU A 203 -11.80 -4.12 4.45
N PHE A 204 -11.13 -3.61 3.41
CA PHE A 204 -11.63 -3.66 2.03
C PHE A 204 -11.72 -5.09 1.49
N LEU A 205 -10.70 -5.91 1.75
CA LEU A 205 -10.66 -7.31 1.31
C LEU A 205 -11.76 -8.14 1.99
N ARG A 206 -12.04 -7.88 3.27
CA ARG A 206 -13.15 -8.49 4.00
C ARG A 206 -14.49 -8.06 3.44
N HIS A 207 -14.65 -6.77 3.11
CA HIS A 207 -15.86 -6.28 2.44
C HIS A 207 -16.05 -6.97 1.09
N LEU A 208 -14.98 -7.11 0.29
CA LEU A 208 -15.02 -7.88 -0.95
C LEU A 208 -15.53 -9.30 -0.71
N GLY A 209 -14.95 -10.00 0.27
CA GLY A 209 -15.35 -11.36 0.64
C GLY A 209 -16.83 -11.47 0.97
N LEU A 210 -17.39 -10.49 1.71
CA LEU A 210 -18.82 -10.45 2.03
C LEU A 210 -19.70 -10.25 0.78
N VAL A 211 -19.34 -9.29 -0.07
CA VAL A 211 -20.06 -9.02 -1.33
C VAL A 211 -20.04 -10.26 -2.22
N VAL A 212 -18.86 -10.85 -2.43
CA VAL A 212 -18.71 -12.06 -3.25
C VAL A 212 -19.48 -13.24 -2.66
N SER A 213 -19.47 -13.42 -1.34
CA SER A 213 -20.26 -14.45 -0.67
C SER A 213 -21.76 -14.29 -0.90
N HIS A 214 -22.25 -13.05 -0.87
CA HIS A 214 -23.64 -12.74 -1.17
C HIS A 214 -23.98 -13.02 -2.63
N LEU A 215 -23.10 -12.63 -3.56
CA LEU A 215 -23.29 -12.87 -4.98
C LEU A 215 -23.29 -14.36 -5.33
N ILE A 216 -22.39 -15.17 -4.74
CA ILE A 216 -22.39 -16.64 -4.86
C ILE A 216 -23.74 -17.25 -4.47
N SER A 217 -24.43 -16.64 -3.50
CA SER A 217 -25.72 -17.14 -3.00
C SER A 217 -26.93 -16.66 -3.81
N THR A 218 -26.77 -15.64 -4.66
CA THR A 218 -27.88 -14.91 -5.30
C THR A 218 -27.83 -14.93 -6.83
N LEU A 219 -26.63 -14.89 -7.42
CA LEU A 219 -26.45 -14.91 -8.86
C LEU A 219 -26.41 -16.33 -9.41
N PRO A 220 -26.95 -16.55 -10.63
CA PRO A 220 -26.81 -17.83 -11.30
C PRO A 220 -25.37 -18.05 -11.78
N TRP A 221 -24.99 -19.31 -11.88
CA TRP A 221 -23.89 -19.72 -12.75
C TRP A 221 -24.34 -19.48 -14.20
N GLN A 222 -23.50 -18.87 -15.03
CA GLN A 222 -23.83 -18.68 -16.45
C GLN A 222 -24.10 -20.06 -17.07
N VAL A 223 -25.34 -20.28 -17.53
CA VAL A 223 -25.69 -21.49 -18.27
C VAL A 223 -25.03 -21.36 -19.64
N ILE A 224 -24.04 -22.20 -19.92
CA ILE A 224 -23.51 -22.33 -21.27
C ILE A 224 -24.61 -23.05 -22.06
N ASP A 225 -25.38 -22.31 -22.86
CA ASP A 225 -26.33 -22.86 -23.83
C ASP A 225 -25.58 -23.73 -24.85
N ASN A 226 -25.43 -25.01 -24.55
CA ASN A 226 -24.93 -26.04 -25.47
C ASN A 226 -26.08 -26.66 -26.29
N GLU A 227 -27.00 -25.84 -26.83
CA GLU A 227 -28.14 -26.33 -27.64
C GLU A 227 -28.17 -25.83 -29.10
N ARG A 228 -27.07 -25.27 -29.64
CA ARG A 228 -27.03 -24.86 -31.06
C ARG A 228 -26.12 -25.70 -31.98
N ALA A 229 -25.52 -26.77 -31.49
CA ALA A 229 -24.55 -27.56 -32.28
C ALA A 229 -25.10 -28.87 -32.91
N TYR A 230 -26.32 -29.31 -32.59
CA TYR A 230 -26.84 -30.61 -33.05
C TYR A 230 -28.02 -30.57 -34.04
N SER A 231 -28.46 -29.39 -34.50
CA SER A 231 -29.60 -29.28 -35.44
C SER A 231 -29.22 -29.08 -36.92
N ASN A 232 -27.94 -29.05 -37.29
CA ASN A 232 -27.50 -28.80 -38.68
C ASN A 232 -26.67 -29.95 -39.30
N THR A 233 -26.99 -31.20 -39.00
CA THR A 233 -26.50 -32.35 -39.79
C THR A 233 -27.67 -33.30 -40.10
N SER A 234 -28.62 -32.84 -40.89
CA SER A 234 -29.58 -33.69 -41.61
C SER A 234 -30.07 -32.92 -42.83
N SER A 235 -29.37 -33.08 -43.95
CA SER A 235 -29.85 -32.88 -45.31
C SER A 235 -28.94 -33.67 -46.25
#